data_AF-A0A8S3WQG4-F1
#
_entry.id   AF-A0A8S3WQG4-F1
#
_cell.length_a   1.000
_cell.length_b   1.000
_cell.length_c   1.000
_cell.angle_alpha   90.00
_cell.angle_beta   90.00
_cell.angle_gamma   90.00
#
_symmetry.space_group_name_H-M   'P 1'
#
loop_
_entity.id
_entity.type
_entity.pdbx_description
1 polymer ?
#
loop_
_entity_poly.entity_id
_entity_poly.type
_entity_poly.pdbx_seq_one_letter_code
_entity_poly.pdbx_strand_id
1 'polypeptide(L)'
;MSVHGHTRNISIPDCVEFKITTNACRGFCESWSLPSIMLGFKRHPVTSLGQCCNIMESEDVPVKVLCLDGERNLIFKSAISCACYHCQKE
;
A
#
# COMPACT_ATOMS: atom_id res chain seq x y z
N MET A 1 -9.79 -9.48 4.42
CA MET A 1 -9.48 -8.06 4.09
C MET A 1 -10.38 -7.62 2.97
N SER A 2 -10.75 -6.34 2.88
CA SER A 2 -11.59 -5.85 1.79
C SER A 2 -10.82 -4.98 0.80
N VAL A 3 -11.21 -5.11 -0.46
CA VAL A 3 -10.77 -4.26 -1.57
C VAL A 3 -11.81 -3.15 -1.74
N HIS A 4 -11.35 -1.90 -1.84
CA HIS A 4 -12.22 -0.74 -2.04
C HIS A 4 -11.68 0.16 -3.14
N GLY A 5 -12.57 0.64 -4.01
CA GLY A 5 -12.24 1.68 -4.97
C GLY A 5 -11.90 2.99 -4.26
N HIS A 6 -10.77 3.60 -4.63
CA HIS A 6 -10.33 4.88 -4.12
C HIS A 6 -9.96 5.80 -5.29
N THR A 7 -10.64 6.94 -5.37
CA THR A 7 -10.31 8.01 -6.32
C THR A 7 -9.35 9.01 -5.69
N ARG A 8 -8.27 9.36 -6.40
CA ARG A 8 -7.29 10.37 -5.98
C ARG A 8 -6.96 11.32 -7.13
N ASN A 9 -6.63 12.57 -6.80
CA ASN A 9 -6.06 13.52 -7.76
C ASN A 9 -4.55 13.25 -7.88
N ILE A 10 -4.05 13.13 -9.10
CA ILE A 10 -2.66 12.89 -9.42
C ILE A 10 -2.07 14.18 -9.98
N SER A 11 -0.97 14.60 -9.39
CA SER A 11 -0.16 15.73 -9.83
C SER A 11 1.24 15.23 -10.10
N ILE A 12 1.69 15.37 -11.35
CA ILE A 12 3.03 14.98 -11.80
C ILE A 12 3.67 16.25 -12.37
N PRO A 13 4.92 16.59 -12.00
CA PRO A 13 5.60 17.75 -12.54
C PRO A 13 5.56 17.76 -14.08
N ASP A 14 5.27 18.95 -14.63
CA ASP A 14 5.19 19.20 -16.07
C ASP A 14 4.06 18.46 -16.81
N CYS A 15 3.10 17.87 -16.08
CA CYS A 15 1.94 17.17 -16.65
C CYS A 15 0.61 17.76 -16.17
N VAL A 16 -0.43 17.61 -16.99
CA VAL A 16 -1.79 18.02 -16.62
C VAL A 16 -2.31 17.14 -15.49
N GLU A 17 -2.89 17.75 -14.45
CA GLU A 17 -3.49 17.01 -13.33
C GLU A 17 -4.70 16.19 -13.77
N PHE A 18 -4.86 15.01 -13.18
CA PHE A 18 -5.96 14.11 -13.50
C PHE A 18 -6.40 13.29 -12.30
N LYS A 19 -7.65 12.81 -12.31
CA LYS A 19 -8.15 11.88 -11.29
C LYS A 19 -8.03 10.44 -11.79
N ILE A 20 -7.59 9.56 -10.90
CA ILE A 20 -7.58 8.11 -11.13
C ILE A 20 -8.35 7.41 -10.03
N THR A 21 -9.12 6.39 -10.40
CA THR A 21 -9.78 5.47 -9.46
C THR A 21 -9.08 4.13 -9.53
N THR A 22 -8.46 3.71 -8.43
CA THR A 22 -7.80 2.40 -8.30
C THR A 22 -8.31 1.69 -7.06
N ASN A 23 -8.23 0.37 -7.04
CA ASN A 23 -8.54 -0.40 -5.85
C ASN A 23 -7.42 -0.32 -4.82
N ALA A 24 -7.79 -0.18 -3.55
CA ALA A 24 -6.90 -0.14 -2.40
C ALA A 24 -7.36 -1.14 -1.33
N CYS A 25 -6.43 -1.53 -0.45
CA CYS A 25 -6.71 -2.44 0.63
C CYS A 25 -7.19 -1.70 1.89
N ARG A 26 -8.25 -2.21 2.53
CA ARG A 26 -8.72 -1.75 3.84
C ARG A 26 -9.06 -2.92 4.73
N GLY A 27 -8.68 -2.82 6.00
CA GLY A 27 -9.13 -3.74 7.04
C GLY A 27 -8.26 -3.67 8.29
N PHE A 28 -8.44 -4.64 9.16
CA PHE A 28 -7.77 -4.73 10.45
C PHE A 28 -6.90 -5.99 10.48
N CYS A 29 -5.70 -5.84 11.02
CA CYS A 29 -4.77 -6.94 11.24
C CYS A 29 -4.46 -7.09 12.71
N GLU A 30 -4.19 -8.33 13.11
CA GLU A 30 -3.77 -8.62 14.46
C GLU A 30 -2.42 -7.97 14.75
N SER A 31 -2.33 -7.38 15.93
CA SER A 31 -1.08 -6.90 16.49
C SER A 31 -1.12 -7.09 18.00
N TRP A 32 0.02 -7.49 18.56
CA TRP A 32 0.14 -7.72 19.99
C TRP A 32 1.55 -7.39 20.46
N SER A 33 1.68 -7.19 21.76
CA SER A 33 2.96 -6.93 22.41
C SER A 33 3.03 -7.71 23.72
N LEU A 34 4.22 -8.23 24.01
CA LEU A 34 4.50 -8.99 25.22
C LEU A 34 5.81 -8.52 25.84
N PRO A 35 5.95 -8.60 27.17
CA PRO A 35 7.25 -8.44 27.82
C PRO A 35 8.24 -9.43 27.24
N SER A 36 9.38 -8.94 26.75
CA SER A 36 10.38 -9.75 26.04
C SER A 36 10.94 -10.91 26.87
N ILE A 37 10.92 -10.77 28.20
CA ILE A 37 11.35 -11.81 29.14
C ILE A 37 10.51 -13.09 29.03
N MET A 38 9.22 -12.98 28.68
CA MET A 38 8.33 -14.14 28.46
C MET A 38 8.74 -14.97 27.24
N LEU A 39 9.49 -14.38 26.30
CA LEU A 39 10.00 -15.00 25.09
C LEU A 39 11.50 -15.37 25.20
N GLY A 40 12.10 -15.21 26.39
CA GLY A 40 13.53 -15.47 26.61
C GLY A 40 14.49 -14.39 26.07
N PHE A 41 13.96 -13.27 25.55
CA PHE A 41 14.78 -12.17 25.05
C PHE A 41 15.16 -11.21 26.20
N LYS A 42 16.45 -10.86 26.28
CA LYS A 42 17.00 -9.96 27.32
C LYS A 42 17.51 -8.62 26.78
N ARG A 43 17.52 -8.41 25.46
CA ARG A 43 18.12 -7.22 24.82
C ARG A 43 17.20 -6.00 24.84
N HIS A 44 15.89 -6.23 24.92
CA HIS A 44 14.86 -5.20 24.86
C HIS A 44 13.72 -5.57 25.83
N PRO A 45 12.96 -4.60 26.36
CA PRO A 45 11.96 -4.86 27.40
C PRO A 45 10.62 -5.39 26.86
N VAL A 46 10.26 -5.04 25.62
CA VAL A 46 8.97 -5.39 25.00
C VAL A 46 9.18 -5.85 23.56
N THR A 47 8.61 -6.99 23.19
CA THR A 47 8.57 -7.50 21.82
C THR A 47 7.17 -7.28 21.27
N SER A 48 7.08 -6.63 20.11
CA SER A 48 5.81 -6.39 19.41
C SER A 48 5.80 -7.13 18.08
N LEU A 49 4.67 -7.77 17.78
CA LEU A 49 4.37 -8.33 16.48
C LEU A 49 3.21 -7.54 15.88
N GLY A 50 3.39 -7.06 14.65
CA GLY A 50 2.35 -6.36 13.89
C GLY A 50 2.33 -6.82 12.45
N GLN A 51 1.13 -6.93 11.90
CA GLN A 51 0.90 -7.12 10.48
C GLN A 51 0.22 -5.89 9.90
N CYS A 52 0.50 -5.62 8.62
CA CYS A 52 -0.14 -4.56 7.86
C CYS A 52 -1.15 -5.15 6.88
N CYS A 53 -2.20 -4.39 6.63
CA CYS A 53 -3.12 -4.66 5.53
C CYS A 53 -2.43 -4.32 4.20
N ASN A 54 -2.06 -5.34 3.43
CA ASN A 54 -1.22 -5.20 2.25
C ASN A 54 -1.91 -5.72 0.97
N ILE A 55 -1.47 -5.21 -0.18
CA ILE A 55 -1.84 -5.72 -1.51
C ILE A 55 -1.09 -7.03 -1.73
N MET A 56 -1.82 -8.11 -1.99
CA MET A 56 -1.21 -9.42 -2.28
C MET A 56 -1.08 -9.64 -3.79
N GLU A 57 -2.08 -9.22 -4.55
CA GLU A 57 -2.10 -9.25 -6.00
C GLU A 57 -2.62 -7.92 -6.53
N SER A 58 -2.07 -7.47 -7.65
CA SER A 58 -2.45 -6.22 -8.30
C SER A 58 -2.52 -6.38 -9.81
N GLU A 59 -3.40 -5.60 -10.43
CA GLU A 59 -3.44 -5.38 -11.87
C GLU A 59 -2.84 -4.02 -12.24
N ASP A 60 -2.50 -3.89 -13.51
CA ASP A 60 -1.89 -2.69 -14.08
C ASP A 60 -2.96 -1.85 -14.78
N VAL A 61 -3.02 -0.57 -14.39
CA VAL A 61 -3.92 0.43 -14.93
C VAL A 61 -3.08 1.41 -15.75
N PRO A 62 -3.03 1.25 -17.09
CA PRO A 62 -2.32 2.17 -17.96
C PRO A 62 -3.09 3.49 -18.08
N VAL A 63 -2.38 4.60 -17.92
CA VAL A 63 -2.92 5.96 -18.07
C VAL A 63 -2.02 6.74 -19.01
N LYS A 64 -2.63 7.32 -20.04
CA LYS A 64 -1.96 8.27 -20.94
C LYS A 64 -2.19 9.68 -20.41
N VAL A 65 -1.10 10.42 -20.18
CA VAL A 65 -1.12 11.79 -19.66
C VAL A 65 -0.37 12.72 -20.61
N LEU A 66 -0.88 13.93 -20.78
CA LEU A 66 -0.23 14.98 -21.55
C LEU A 66 0.71 15.80 -20.64
N CYS A 67 1.97 15.90 -21.06
CA CYS A 67 3.02 16.66 -20.39
C CYS A 67 3.65 17.67 -21.36
N LEU A 68 4.47 18.59 -20.83
CA LEU A 68 5.13 19.64 -21.63
C LEU A 68 6.01 19.07 -22.76
N ASP A 69 6.60 17.88 -22.54
CA ASP A 69 7.44 17.17 -23.51
C ASP A 69 6.65 16.18 -24.40
N GLY A 70 5.32 16.13 -24.27
CA GLY A 70 4.43 15.29 -25.06
C GLY A 70 3.61 14.31 -24.23
N GLU A 71 3.04 13.30 -24.90
CA GLU A 71 2.25 12.27 -24.22
C GLU A 71 3.14 11.22 -23.55
N ARG A 72 2.86 10.93 -22.28
CA ARG A 72 3.52 9.87 -21.51
C ARG A 72 2.51 8.79 -21.15
N ASN A 73 2.94 7.53 -21.20
CA ASN A 73 2.15 6.39 -20.72
C ASN A 73 2.69 5.97 -19.35
N LEU A 74 1.84 6.03 -18.34
CA LEU A 74 2.16 5.66 -16.97
C LEU A 74 1.36 4.42 -16.57
N ILE A 75 1.91 3.64 -15.64
CA ILE A 75 1.25 2.45 -15.12
C ILE A 75 1.02 2.64 -13.63
N PHE A 76 -0.24 2.51 -13.22
CA PHE A 76 -0.64 2.50 -11.81
C PHE A 76 -1.04 1.09 -11.40
N LYS A 77 -0.72 0.68 -10.17
CA LYS A 77 -1.18 -0.61 -9.64
C LYS A 77 -2.55 -0.44 -8.97
N SER A 78 -3.45 -1.40 -9.19
CA SER A 78 -4.78 -1.50 -8.58
C SER A 78 -4.90 -2.85 -7.87
N ALA A 79 -5.35 -2.87 -6.62
CA ALA A 79 -5.43 -4.11 -5.84
C ALA A 79 -6.49 -5.09 -6.38
N ILE A 80 -6.12 -6.36 -6.55
CA ILE A 80 -7.04 -7.49 -6.82
C ILE A 80 -7.39 -8.19 -5.51
N SER A 81 -6.39 -8.43 -4.66
CA SER A 81 -6.57 -9.12 -3.38
C SER A 81 -5.71 -8.50 -2.28
N CYS A 82 -6.19 -8.65 -1.04
CA CYS A 82 -5.58 -8.02 0.13
C CYS A 82 -5.53 -9.00 1.31
N ALA A 83 -4.46 -8.96 2.09
CA ALA A 83 -4.30 -9.80 3.29
C ALA A 83 -3.44 -9.12 4.35
N CYS A 84 -3.45 -9.70 5.55
CA CYS A 84 -2.52 -9.30 6.60
C CYS A 84 -1.16 -9.92 6.32
N TYR A 85 -0.14 -9.08 6.19
CA TYR A 85 1.21 -9.52 5.90
C TYR A 85 2.24 -8.67 6.64
N HIS A 86 3.51 -9.06 6.59
CA HIS A 86 4.59 -8.26 7.14
C HIS A 86 4.57 -6.87 6.51
N CYS A 87 4.66 -5.84 7.35
CA CYS A 87 4.82 -4.47 6.90
C CYS A 87 6.18 -4.37 6.19
N GLN A 88 6.19 -4.31 4.86
CA GLN A 88 7.42 -4.15 4.10
C GLN A 88 7.88 -2.70 4.24
N LYS A 89 9.13 -2.52 4.67
CA LYS A 89 9.82 -1.23 4.70
C LYS A 89 11.02 -1.37 3.78
N GLU A 90 10.82 -1.06 2.51
CA GLU A 90 11.91 -0.71 1.58
C GLU A 90 12.07 0.81 1.57
#